data_AF-A0A2R7NWS6-F1
#
_entry.id   AF-A0A2R7NWS6-F1
#
_cell.length_a   1.000
_cell.length_b   1.000
_cell.length_c   1.000
_cell.angle_alpha   90.00
_cell.angle_beta   90.00
_cell.angle_gamma   90.00
#
_symmetry.space_group_name_H-M   'P 1'
#
loop_
_entity.id
_entity.type
_entity.pdbx_description
1 polymer ?
#
loop_
_entity_poly.entity_id
_entity_poly.type
_entity_poly.pdbx_seq_one_letter_code
_entity_poly.pdbx_strand_id
1 'polypeptide(L)'
;SFYPPQAPNNPTPGKWYLRHVAFLGAQPPAIAGLKDIQFSEDDAGGAVSFSESAEPSTPQESLSMTEAEIKAMQEQLAAEKKAREEAEAKAVAEAKRATAAEAATASFAEKARADRKAGFVSFAETQVEAGRMLPKDKDMVVATLEVLADAQPVEFAEGDTTRKVSPAQWFQDLFASAKPVVSFGEFAGGRGQSAAQTGAAKGKSDAEIDKAAQDYMRQHKVNYSEALTAVTTSFTS
;
A
#
# COMPACT_ATOMS: atom_id res chain seq x y z
N SER A 1 38.82 56.91 -13.58
CA SER A 1 39.03 58.21 -14.26
C SER A 1 37.89 59.16 -13.97
N PHE A 2 38.15 60.46 -13.83
CA PHE A 2 37.16 61.49 -13.47
C PHE A 2 37.19 62.67 -14.44
N TYR A 3 36.01 63.26 -14.68
CA TYR A 3 35.85 64.56 -15.33
C TYR A 3 36.09 65.70 -14.34
N PRO A 4 36.90 66.72 -14.69
CA PRO A 4 37.03 67.91 -13.88
C PRO A 4 35.76 68.79 -13.95
N PRO A 5 35.52 69.64 -12.94
CA PRO A 5 34.33 70.50 -12.87
C PRO A 5 34.10 71.41 -14.07
N GLN A 6 35.17 71.77 -14.80
CA GLN A 6 35.15 72.68 -15.95
C GLN A 6 35.24 71.95 -17.30
N ALA A 7 35.20 70.61 -17.33
CA ALA A 7 35.24 69.90 -18.60
C ALA A 7 33.93 70.12 -19.39
N PRO A 8 34.02 70.47 -20.69
CA PRO A 8 32.84 70.74 -21.53
C PRO A 8 31.94 69.51 -21.69
N ASN A 9 32.52 68.31 -21.59
CA ASN A 9 31.83 67.04 -21.73
C ASN A 9 31.42 66.42 -20.37
N ASN A 10 31.53 67.17 -19.26
CA ASN A 10 31.13 66.70 -17.94
C ASN A 10 29.59 66.65 -17.84
N PRO A 11 28.97 65.49 -17.57
CA PRO A 11 27.52 65.37 -17.41
C PRO A 11 26.96 66.22 -16.27
N THR A 12 27.78 66.56 -15.27
CA THR A 12 27.42 67.45 -14.16
C THR A 12 28.40 68.63 -14.06
N PRO A 13 28.17 69.72 -14.81
CA PRO A 13 29.04 70.90 -14.78
C PRO A 13 29.19 71.47 -13.36
N GLY A 14 30.41 71.86 -12.99
CA GLY A 14 30.72 72.44 -11.67
C GLY A 14 31.02 71.44 -10.55
N LYS A 15 30.96 70.12 -10.80
CA LYS A 15 31.34 69.07 -9.83
C LYS A 15 32.22 68.01 -10.50
N TRP A 16 33.04 67.32 -9.71
CA TRP A 16 33.80 66.15 -10.19
C TRP A 16 32.83 65.00 -10.50
N TYR A 17 32.97 64.39 -11.67
CA TYR A 17 32.10 63.30 -12.10
C TYR A 17 32.92 62.05 -12.45
N LEU A 18 32.52 60.89 -11.93
CA LEU A 18 33.19 59.62 -12.21
C LEU A 18 32.89 59.20 -13.65
N ARG A 19 33.93 59.08 -14.48
CA ARG A 19 33.78 58.69 -15.88
C ARG A 19 33.71 57.17 -16.04
N HIS A 20 34.70 56.47 -15.50
CA HIS A 20 34.72 55.00 -15.48
C HIS A 20 35.73 54.50 -14.44
N VAL A 21 35.51 53.27 -13.98
CA VAL A 21 36.49 52.47 -13.23
C VAL A 21 36.90 51.34 -14.16
N ALA A 22 38.17 51.29 -14.56
CA ALA A 22 38.72 50.22 -15.39
C ALA A 22 39.74 49.44 -14.57
N PHE A 23 39.67 48.11 -14.66
CA PHE A 23 40.63 47.21 -14.04
C PHE A 23 41.74 46.91 -15.06
N LEU A 24 42.93 47.48 -14.85
CA LEU A 24 44.05 47.30 -15.76
C LEU A 24 44.63 45.89 -15.58
N GLY A 25 44.54 45.02 -16.59
CA GLY A 25 45.31 43.77 -16.66
C GLY A 25 44.53 42.45 -16.72
N ALA A 26 43.21 42.43 -16.54
CA ALA A 26 42.43 41.23 -16.83
C ALA A 26 41.94 41.27 -18.28
N GLN A 27 42.52 40.43 -19.14
CA GLN A 27 41.99 40.19 -20.48
C GLN A 27 40.52 39.77 -20.36
N PRO A 28 39.56 40.50 -20.95
CA PRO A 28 38.16 40.16 -20.81
C PRO A 28 37.94 38.74 -21.34
N PRO A 29 37.22 37.86 -20.62
CA PRO A 29 36.90 36.54 -21.13
C PRO A 29 36.16 36.71 -22.46
N ALA A 30 36.73 36.18 -23.53
CA ALA A 30 36.19 36.30 -24.88
C ALA A 30 34.92 35.46 -25.00
N ILE A 31 33.79 35.99 -24.56
CA ILE A 31 32.48 35.42 -24.82
C ILE A 31 32.13 35.79 -26.26
N ALA A 32 32.06 34.79 -27.13
CA ALA A 32 31.76 35.00 -28.55
C ALA A 32 30.43 35.74 -28.73
N GLY A 33 30.47 36.95 -29.33
CA GLY A 33 29.29 37.74 -29.69
C GLY A 33 29.12 39.07 -28.96
N LEU A 34 29.96 39.41 -27.97
CA LEU A 34 29.95 40.74 -27.36
C LEU A 34 30.73 41.74 -28.25
N LYS A 35 30.14 42.89 -28.52
CA LYS A 35 30.76 43.96 -29.33
C LYS A 35 31.97 44.54 -28.58
N ASP A 36 33.10 44.69 -29.25
CA ASP A 36 34.29 45.28 -28.64
C ASP A 36 33.99 46.66 -28.05
N ILE A 37 34.46 46.88 -26.83
CA ILE A 37 34.29 48.14 -26.11
C ILE A 37 35.21 49.17 -26.78
N GLN A 38 34.62 50.04 -27.60
CA GLN A 38 35.32 51.15 -28.25
C GLN A 38 35.45 52.31 -27.25
N PHE A 39 36.65 52.54 -26.75
CA PHE A 39 36.96 53.70 -25.93
C PHE A 39 37.28 54.88 -26.85
N SER A 40 36.45 55.92 -26.85
CA SER A 40 36.72 57.14 -27.62
C SER A 40 37.92 57.88 -27.03
N GLU A 41 39.05 57.84 -27.74
CA GLU A 41 40.32 58.50 -27.38
C GLU A 41 40.26 60.03 -27.47
N ASP A 42 39.30 60.59 -28.22
CA ASP A 42 39.17 62.03 -28.50
C ASP A 42 38.88 62.91 -27.25
N ASP A 43 38.57 62.29 -26.11
CA ASP A 43 38.24 62.97 -24.85
C ASP A 43 39.27 62.65 -23.74
N ALA A 44 40.49 62.25 -24.11
CA ALA A 44 41.58 61.93 -23.18
C ALA A 44 42.36 63.17 -22.70
N GLY A 45 42.26 64.30 -23.41
CA GLY A 45 43.08 65.51 -23.16
C GLY A 45 42.73 66.33 -21.91
N GLY A 46 41.67 65.98 -21.16
CA GLY A 46 41.22 66.74 -19.99
C GLY A 46 40.81 65.91 -18.78
N ALA A 47 41.01 64.59 -18.81
CA ALA A 47 40.59 63.69 -17.74
C ALA A 47 41.72 63.49 -16.71
N VAL A 48 41.36 63.49 -15.43
CA VAL A 48 42.31 63.14 -14.35
C VAL A 48 42.15 61.66 -14.02
N SER A 49 43.23 60.92 -14.20
CA SER A 49 43.29 59.47 -13.94
C SER A 49 44.21 59.19 -12.76
N PHE A 50 43.70 58.45 -11.78
CA PHE A 50 44.47 57.91 -10.68
C PHE A 50 44.74 56.43 -10.96
N SER A 51 46.01 56.04 -10.91
CA SER A 51 46.46 54.65 -10.93
C SER A 51 47.45 54.46 -9.79
N GLU A 52 47.29 53.39 -9.02
CA GLU A 52 48.32 52.94 -8.08
C GLU A 52 49.46 52.35 -8.91
N SER A 53 50.62 53.02 -8.93
CA SER A 53 51.83 52.44 -9.50
C SER A 53 52.32 51.37 -8.53
N ALA A 54 51.99 50.11 -8.82
CA ALA A 54 52.60 48.98 -8.13
C ALA A 54 54.08 48.90 -8.53
N GLU A 55 54.95 49.48 -7.71
CA GLU A 55 56.37 49.15 -7.73
C GLU A 55 56.52 47.64 -7.46
N PRO A 56 57.32 46.89 -8.24
CA PRO A 56 57.43 45.44 -8.03
C PRO A 56 58.31 45.18 -6.81
N SER A 57 57.70 45.12 -5.63
CA SER A 57 58.33 44.67 -4.40
C SER A 57 57.37 43.81 -3.59
N THR A 58 56.90 42.74 -4.22
CA THR A 58 56.35 41.57 -3.56
C THR A 58 57.00 40.35 -4.18
N PRO A 59 57.61 39.44 -3.41
CA PRO A 59 57.95 38.12 -3.92
C PRO A 59 56.68 37.52 -4.51
N GLN A 60 56.71 37.27 -5.81
CA GLN A 60 55.65 36.62 -6.53
C GLN A 60 55.62 35.17 -6.04
N GLU A 61 54.79 34.87 -5.03
CA GLU A 61 54.45 33.48 -4.70
C GLU A 61 53.79 32.89 -5.95
N SER A 62 54.57 32.09 -6.68
CA SER A 62 54.10 31.31 -7.80
C SER A 62 53.00 30.38 -7.28
N LEU A 63 51.76 30.64 -7.68
CA LEU A 63 50.62 29.71 -7.56
C LEU A 63 50.78 28.50 -8.50
N SER A 64 51.98 27.92 -8.56
CA SER A 64 52.25 26.67 -9.25
C SER A 64 52.23 25.56 -8.20
N MET A 65 51.11 24.86 -8.11
CA MET A 65 51.06 23.53 -7.48
C MET A 65 52.28 22.75 -7.98
N THR A 66 53.09 22.27 -7.04
CA THR A 66 54.25 21.46 -7.38
C THR A 66 53.79 20.15 -8.02
N GLU A 67 54.62 19.57 -8.88
CA GLU A 67 54.31 18.30 -9.57
C GLU A 67 54.02 17.16 -8.58
N ALA A 68 54.60 17.24 -7.38
CA ALA A 68 54.32 16.35 -6.25
C ALA A 68 52.89 16.49 -5.71
N GLU A 69 52.36 17.72 -5.60
CA GLU A 69 50.99 17.97 -5.14
C GLU A 69 49.94 17.54 -6.17
N ILE A 70 50.22 17.72 -7.46
CA ILE A 70 49.35 17.26 -8.55
C ILE A 70 49.24 15.72 -8.52
N LYS A 71 50.37 15.02 -8.36
CA LYS A 71 50.38 13.56 -8.27
C LYS A 71 49.64 13.06 -7.03
N ALA A 72 49.85 13.69 -5.87
CA ALA A 72 49.14 13.33 -4.64
C ALA A 72 47.62 13.52 -4.78
N MET A 73 47.18 14.61 -5.43
CA MET A 73 45.77 14.88 -5.67
C MET A 73 45.15 13.88 -6.67
N GLN A 74 45.89 13.46 -7.70
CA GLN A 74 45.45 12.42 -8.64
C GLN A 74 45.31 11.05 -7.97
N GLU A 75 46.23 10.68 -7.09
CA GLU A 75 46.15 9.45 -6.31
C GLU A 75 44.96 9.48 -5.33
N GLN A 76 44.68 10.61 -4.68
CA GLN A 76 43.48 10.78 -3.86
C GLN A 76 42.19 10.67 -4.66
N LEU A 77 42.11 11.32 -5.83
CA LEU A 77 40.96 11.22 -6.74
C LEU A 77 40.73 9.78 -7.22
N ALA A 78 41.81 9.04 -7.53
CA ALA A 78 41.72 7.64 -7.92
C ALA A 78 41.25 6.75 -6.76
N ALA A 79 41.77 6.99 -5.55
CA ALA A 79 41.35 6.27 -4.35
C ALA A 79 39.88 6.55 -4.00
N GLU A 80 39.43 7.81 -4.10
CA GLU A 80 38.05 8.19 -3.80
C GLU A 80 37.06 7.68 -4.86
N LYS A 81 37.43 7.70 -6.14
CA LYS A 81 36.62 7.08 -7.20
C LYS A 81 36.46 5.58 -6.96
N LYS A 82 37.56 4.88 -6.65
CA LYS A 82 37.52 3.45 -6.34
C LYS A 82 36.66 3.17 -5.09
N ALA A 83 36.80 3.98 -4.04
CA ALA A 83 35.98 3.85 -2.84
C ALA A 83 34.49 4.10 -3.12
N ARG A 84 34.17 5.08 -3.98
CA ARG A 84 32.80 5.38 -4.40
C ARG A 84 32.20 4.26 -5.26
N GLU A 85 32.95 3.72 -6.21
CA GLU A 85 32.52 2.58 -7.03
C GLU A 85 32.29 1.32 -6.18
N GLU A 86 33.17 1.04 -5.22
CA GLU A 86 32.99 -0.06 -4.27
C GLU A 86 31.79 0.15 -3.35
N ALA A 87 31.55 1.39 -2.89
CA ALA A 87 30.37 1.73 -2.07
C ALA A 87 29.07 1.61 -2.88
N GLU A 88 29.06 2.07 -4.13
CA GLU A 88 27.91 1.95 -5.02
C GLU A 88 27.62 0.48 -5.37
N ALA A 89 28.65 -0.32 -5.67
CA ALA A 89 28.50 -1.74 -5.90
C ALA A 89 27.92 -2.48 -4.68
N LYS A 90 28.36 -2.13 -3.47
CA LYS A 90 27.80 -2.68 -2.22
C LYS A 90 26.35 -2.25 -2.01
N ALA A 91 26.03 -0.98 -2.22
CA ALA A 91 24.66 -0.48 -2.09
C ALA A 91 23.70 -1.15 -3.09
N VAL A 92 24.13 -1.34 -4.35
CA VAL A 92 23.33 -2.04 -5.37
C VAL A 92 23.17 -3.52 -5.00
N ALA A 93 24.20 -4.19 -4.48
CA ALA A 93 24.12 -5.58 -4.04
C ALA A 93 23.17 -5.76 -2.85
N GLU A 94 23.17 -4.83 -1.90
CA GLU A 94 22.27 -4.83 -0.75
C GLU A 94 20.82 -4.55 -1.17
N ALA A 95 20.59 -3.56 -2.04
CA ALA A 95 19.27 -3.28 -2.60
C ALA A 95 18.70 -4.48 -3.38
N LYS A 96 19.54 -5.20 -4.15
CA LYS A 96 19.14 -6.44 -4.81
C LYS A 96 18.79 -7.56 -3.83
N ARG A 97 19.52 -7.67 -2.71
CA ARG A 97 19.20 -8.65 -1.66
C ARG A 97 17.92 -8.31 -0.92
N ALA A 98 17.68 -7.04 -0.63
CA ALA A 98 16.44 -6.58 0.01
C ALA A 98 15.23 -6.87 -0.88
N THR A 99 15.28 -6.49 -2.16
CA THR A 99 14.20 -6.77 -3.12
C THR A 99 13.98 -8.27 -3.35
N ALA A 100 15.04 -9.08 -3.40
CA ALA A 100 14.91 -10.54 -3.49
C ALA A 100 14.28 -11.16 -2.23
N ALA A 101 14.60 -10.64 -1.03
CA ALA A 101 14.02 -11.11 0.22
C ALA A 101 12.53 -10.72 0.33
N GLU A 102 12.16 -9.52 -0.11
CA GLU A 102 10.76 -9.08 -0.18
C GLU A 102 9.97 -9.92 -1.19
N ALA A 103 10.52 -10.17 -2.38
CA ALA A 103 9.89 -11.02 -3.39
C ALA A 103 9.70 -12.46 -2.90
N ALA A 104 10.71 -13.02 -2.22
CA ALA A 104 10.59 -14.34 -1.58
C ALA A 104 9.46 -14.33 -0.54
N THR A 105 9.43 -13.35 0.37
CA THR A 105 8.40 -13.22 1.40
C THR A 105 7.00 -13.08 0.81
N ALA A 106 6.85 -12.27 -0.24
CA ALA A 106 5.58 -12.10 -0.96
C ALA A 106 5.11 -13.43 -1.59
N SER A 107 6.01 -14.19 -2.22
CA SER A 107 5.68 -15.48 -2.83
C SER A 107 5.21 -16.53 -1.81
N PHE A 108 5.83 -16.57 -0.62
CA PHE A 108 5.37 -17.45 0.47
C PHE A 108 4.01 -17.02 1.01
N ALA A 109 3.80 -15.71 1.19
CA ALA A 109 2.52 -15.18 1.65
C ALA A 109 1.39 -15.45 0.66
N GLU A 110 1.65 -15.33 -0.64
CA GLU A 110 0.68 -15.65 -1.69
C GLU A 110 0.35 -17.14 -1.71
N LYS A 111 1.36 -18.02 -1.63
CA LYS A 111 1.14 -19.46 -1.54
C LYS A 111 0.31 -19.84 -0.32
N ALA A 112 0.63 -19.28 0.85
CA ALA A 112 -0.14 -19.51 2.07
C ALA A 112 -1.60 -19.03 1.94
N ARG A 113 -1.85 -17.91 1.26
CA ARG A 113 -3.21 -17.44 0.95
C ARG A 113 -3.95 -18.39 0.01
N ALA A 114 -3.28 -18.88 -1.03
CA ALA A 114 -3.86 -19.85 -1.97
C ALA A 114 -4.23 -21.17 -1.26
N ASP A 115 -3.36 -21.67 -0.39
CA ASP A 115 -3.62 -22.87 0.40
C ASP A 115 -4.80 -22.66 1.38
N ARG A 116 -4.88 -21.49 2.04
CA ARG A 116 -6.05 -21.13 2.88
C ARG A 116 -7.35 -21.07 2.08
N LYS A 117 -7.32 -20.40 0.91
CA LYS A 117 -8.47 -20.31 0.01
C LYS A 117 -8.95 -21.70 -0.40
N ALA A 118 -8.04 -22.59 -0.78
CA ALA A 118 -8.38 -23.97 -1.11
C ALA A 118 -9.08 -24.67 0.07
N GLY A 119 -8.57 -24.49 1.29
CA GLY A 119 -9.24 -24.97 2.51
C GLY A 119 -10.65 -24.42 2.71
N PHE A 120 -10.87 -23.12 2.47
CA PHE A 120 -12.20 -22.51 2.58
C PHE A 120 -13.17 -22.99 1.50
N VAL A 121 -12.69 -23.23 0.28
CA VAL A 121 -13.51 -23.82 -0.80
C VAL A 121 -13.97 -25.21 -0.39
N SER A 122 -13.07 -26.08 0.08
CA SER A 122 -13.41 -27.42 0.55
C SER A 122 -14.38 -27.39 1.74
N PHE A 123 -14.18 -26.46 2.68
CA PHE A 123 -15.11 -26.26 3.78
C PHE A 123 -16.51 -25.91 3.28
N ALA A 124 -16.62 -24.94 2.36
CA ALA A 124 -17.91 -24.52 1.82
C ALA A 124 -18.61 -25.65 1.06
N GLU A 125 -17.87 -26.47 0.30
CA GLU A 125 -18.41 -27.68 -0.36
C GLU A 125 -18.98 -28.67 0.67
N THR A 126 -18.25 -28.93 1.75
CA THR A 126 -18.71 -29.80 2.83
C THR A 126 -20.00 -29.27 3.48
N GLN A 127 -20.12 -27.95 3.66
CA GLN A 127 -21.34 -27.34 4.23
C GLN A 127 -22.52 -27.39 3.26
N VAL A 128 -22.28 -27.33 1.95
CA VAL A 128 -23.30 -27.50 0.93
C VAL A 128 -23.82 -28.95 0.93
N GLU A 129 -22.93 -29.94 0.98
CA GLU A 129 -23.30 -31.35 1.08
C GLU A 129 -24.07 -31.65 2.38
N ALA A 130 -23.68 -31.03 3.50
CA ALA A 130 -24.37 -31.12 4.77
C ALA A 130 -25.74 -30.40 4.79
N GLY A 131 -26.14 -29.73 3.70
CA GLY A 131 -27.40 -28.98 3.59
C GLY A 131 -27.44 -27.72 4.45
N ARG A 132 -26.30 -27.26 4.95
CA ARG A 132 -26.19 -26.07 5.83
C ARG A 132 -25.93 -24.78 5.05
N MET A 133 -25.55 -24.90 3.79
CA MET A 133 -25.28 -23.80 2.88
C MET A 133 -25.89 -24.08 1.52
N LEU A 134 -26.39 -23.04 0.84
CA LEU A 134 -26.84 -23.18 -0.55
C LEU A 134 -25.64 -23.05 -1.50
N PRO A 135 -25.63 -23.78 -2.63
CA PRO A 135 -24.55 -23.68 -3.62
C PRO A 135 -24.29 -22.26 -4.12
N LYS A 136 -25.34 -21.44 -4.25
CA LYS A 136 -25.24 -20.04 -4.70
C LYS A 136 -24.45 -19.13 -3.75
N ASP A 137 -24.37 -19.51 -2.46
CA ASP A 137 -23.75 -18.68 -1.42
C ASP A 137 -22.29 -19.06 -1.18
N LYS A 138 -21.81 -20.17 -1.79
CA LYS A 138 -20.45 -20.69 -1.64
C LYS A 138 -19.38 -19.63 -1.90
N ASP A 139 -19.45 -18.96 -3.05
CA ASP A 139 -18.43 -18.00 -3.46
C ASP A 139 -18.35 -16.79 -2.53
N MET A 140 -19.51 -16.33 -2.04
CA MET A 140 -19.59 -15.22 -1.08
C MET A 140 -19.01 -15.61 0.28
N VAL A 141 -19.27 -16.84 0.75
CA VAL A 141 -18.72 -17.32 2.02
C VAL A 141 -17.21 -17.52 1.93
N VAL A 142 -16.70 -18.07 0.82
CA VAL A 142 -15.25 -18.19 0.60
C VAL A 142 -14.60 -16.80 0.58
N ALA A 143 -15.14 -15.84 -0.18
CA ALA A 143 -14.61 -14.48 -0.23
C ALA A 143 -14.63 -13.79 1.15
N THR A 144 -15.71 -13.99 1.92
CA THR A 144 -15.82 -13.45 3.28
C THR A 144 -14.78 -14.08 4.22
N LEU A 145 -14.60 -15.40 4.15
CA LEU A 145 -13.58 -16.11 4.93
C LEU A 145 -12.16 -15.67 4.57
N GLU A 146 -11.88 -15.37 3.29
CA GLU A 146 -10.59 -14.81 2.86
C GLU A 146 -10.33 -13.45 3.52
N VAL A 147 -11.31 -12.55 3.54
CA VAL A 147 -11.18 -11.23 4.20
C VAL A 147 -11.00 -11.39 5.72
N LEU A 148 -11.77 -12.28 6.35
CA LEU A 148 -11.70 -12.52 7.79
C LEU A 148 -10.41 -13.24 8.22
N ALA A 149 -9.79 -14.01 7.33
CA ALA A 149 -8.54 -14.71 7.63
C ALA A 149 -7.34 -13.77 7.78
N ASP A 150 -7.38 -12.61 7.12
CA ASP A 150 -6.37 -11.56 7.25
C ASP A 150 -6.71 -10.57 8.38
N ALA A 151 -7.88 -10.69 9.01
CA ALA A 151 -8.29 -9.86 10.15
C ALA A 151 -7.60 -10.30 11.46
N GLN A 152 -7.21 -9.32 12.28
CA GLN A 152 -6.62 -9.61 13.59
C GLN A 152 -7.66 -10.25 14.53
N PRO A 153 -7.26 -11.20 15.39
CA PRO A 153 -8.15 -11.79 16.36
C PRO A 153 -8.68 -10.73 17.33
N VAL A 154 -9.96 -10.80 17.64
CA VAL A 154 -10.62 -9.88 18.57
C VAL A 154 -10.54 -10.45 19.98
N GLU A 155 -10.17 -9.62 20.94
CA GLU A 155 -10.07 -10.01 22.35
C GLU A 155 -11.29 -9.49 23.11
N PHE A 156 -12.05 -10.40 23.70
CA PHE A 156 -13.20 -10.11 24.52
C PHE A 156 -12.83 -10.37 25.98
N ALA A 157 -12.88 -9.33 26.81
CA ALA A 157 -12.71 -9.47 28.25
C ALA A 157 -14.08 -9.36 28.93
N GLU A 158 -14.48 -10.40 29.67
CA GLU A 158 -15.69 -10.41 30.49
C GLU A 158 -15.28 -10.80 31.92
N GLY A 159 -15.34 -9.84 32.85
CA GLY A 159 -14.83 -10.01 34.21
C GLY A 159 -13.32 -10.32 34.22
N ASP A 160 -12.93 -11.39 34.91
CA ASP A 160 -11.54 -11.86 35.01
C ASP A 160 -11.10 -12.75 33.83
N THR A 161 -11.93 -12.94 32.81
CA THR A 161 -11.64 -13.85 31.68
C THR A 161 -11.43 -13.09 30.38
N THR A 162 -10.29 -13.32 29.72
CA THR A 162 -9.99 -12.81 28.37
C THR A 162 -10.06 -13.95 27.35
N ARG A 163 -10.92 -13.79 26.34
CA ARG A 163 -11.07 -14.73 25.22
C ARG A 163 -10.61 -14.09 23.92
N LYS A 164 -9.62 -14.71 23.27
CA LYS A 164 -9.19 -14.35 21.92
C LYS A 164 -9.98 -15.15 20.89
N VAL A 165 -10.64 -14.45 19.97
CA VAL A 165 -11.51 -15.04 18.95
C VAL A 165 -10.97 -14.71 17.57
N SER A 166 -10.67 -15.74 16.78
CA SER A 166 -10.42 -15.57 15.35
C SER A 166 -11.76 -15.40 14.62
N PRO A 167 -12.00 -14.28 13.92
CA PRO A 167 -13.26 -14.04 13.21
C PRO A 167 -13.56 -15.12 12.17
N ALA A 168 -12.56 -15.57 11.42
CA ALA A 168 -12.71 -16.62 10.43
C ALA A 168 -13.11 -17.96 11.07
N GLN A 169 -12.47 -18.32 12.19
CA GLN A 169 -12.80 -19.57 12.89
C GLN A 169 -14.20 -19.53 13.48
N TRP A 170 -14.55 -18.42 14.14
CA TRP A 170 -15.89 -18.24 14.70
C TRP A 170 -16.97 -18.32 13.61
N PHE A 171 -16.72 -17.75 12.44
CA PHE A 171 -17.66 -17.80 11.31
C PHE A 171 -17.82 -19.23 10.76
N GLN A 172 -16.75 -20.03 10.71
CA GLN A 172 -16.85 -21.44 10.34
C GLN A 172 -17.64 -22.26 11.39
N ASP A 173 -17.39 -22.03 12.68
CA ASP A 173 -18.08 -22.72 13.77
C ASP A 173 -19.59 -22.41 13.78
N LEU A 174 -19.98 -21.21 13.35
CA LEU A 174 -21.38 -20.83 13.18
C LEU A 174 -22.10 -21.73 12.17
N PHE A 175 -21.49 -22.03 11.02
CA PHE A 175 -22.07 -22.96 10.04
C PHE A 175 -22.04 -24.40 10.53
N ALA A 176 -20.97 -24.83 11.20
CA ALA A 176 -20.86 -26.19 11.73
C ALA A 176 -21.94 -26.48 12.79
N SER A 177 -22.33 -25.48 13.57
CA SER A 177 -23.40 -25.59 14.59
C SER A 177 -24.81 -25.27 14.05
N ALA A 178 -24.92 -24.67 12.86
CA ALA A 178 -26.20 -24.30 12.26
C ALA A 178 -27.02 -25.52 11.84
N LYS A 179 -28.33 -25.54 12.11
CA LYS A 179 -29.22 -26.60 11.62
C LYS A 179 -29.25 -26.63 10.09
N PRO A 180 -29.35 -27.81 9.45
CA PRO A 180 -29.47 -27.90 7.99
C PRO A 180 -30.65 -27.05 7.49
N VAL A 181 -30.37 -26.19 6.52
CA VAL A 181 -31.33 -25.27 5.89
C VAL A 181 -32.03 -25.95 4.70
N VAL A 182 -31.35 -26.89 4.05
CA VAL A 182 -31.85 -27.66 2.90
C VAL A 182 -31.80 -29.15 3.23
N SER A 183 -32.93 -29.84 3.06
CA SER A 183 -33.00 -31.30 3.11
C SER A 183 -32.99 -31.85 1.69
N PHE A 184 -31.93 -32.58 1.33
CA PHE A 184 -31.81 -33.26 0.04
C PHE A 184 -32.52 -34.63 0.01
N GLY A 185 -33.29 -34.97 1.04
CA GLY A 185 -34.10 -36.19 1.08
C GLY A 185 -35.27 -36.12 0.11
N GLU A 186 -35.54 -37.23 -0.59
CA GLU A 186 -36.74 -37.40 -1.39
C GLU A 186 -37.97 -37.44 -0.47
N PHE A 187 -38.78 -36.38 -0.48
CA PHE A 187 -40.03 -36.31 0.30
C PHE A 187 -41.15 -37.21 -0.25
N ALA A 188 -40.86 -38.04 -1.26
CA ALA A 188 -41.78 -38.95 -1.92
C ALA A 188 -41.29 -40.42 -1.92
N GLY A 189 -40.52 -40.84 -0.91
CA GLY A 189 -40.12 -42.24 -0.74
C GLY A 189 -40.85 -42.88 0.43
N GLY A 190 -41.95 -43.59 0.18
CA GLY A 190 -42.60 -44.42 1.21
C GLY A 190 -41.61 -45.44 1.79
N ARG A 191 -41.35 -45.33 3.10
CA ARG A 191 -40.47 -46.15 3.97
C ARG A 191 -39.00 -45.71 4.02
N GLY A 192 -38.66 -45.02 5.12
CA GLY A 192 -37.32 -45.10 5.70
C GLY A 192 -36.78 -43.80 6.28
N GLN A 193 -36.80 -43.74 7.61
CA GLN A 193 -36.07 -42.80 8.47
C GLN A 193 -36.64 -41.37 8.57
N SER A 194 -37.44 -41.18 9.62
CA SER A 194 -37.88 -39.90 10.17
C SER A 194 -36.69 -39.01 10.55
N ALA A 195 -36.28 -38.12 9.65
CA ALA A 195 -35.74 -36.84 10.07
C ALA A 195 -36.93 -36.02 10.58
N ALA A 196 -36.89 -35.66 11.88
CA ALA A 196 -37.96 -34.94 12.56
C ALA A 196 -38.42 -33.72 11.74
N GLN A 197 -39.57 -33.87 11.09
CA GLN A 197 -40.20 -32.79 10.35
C GLN A 197 -40.71 -31.77 11.37
N THR A 198 -40.13 -30.57 11.33
CA THR A 198 -40.63 -29.42 12.05
C THR A 198 -42.02 -29.08 11.50
N GLY A 199 -43.04 -29.49 12.24
CA GLY A 199 -44.45 -29.43 11.83
C GLY A 199 -45.25 -30.70 12.16
N ALA A 200 -44.58 -31.83 12.44
CA ALA A 200 -45.25 -33.03 12.93
C ALA A 200 -45.75 -32.78 14.36
N ALA A 201 -47.04 -33.04 14.59
CA ALA A 201 -47.62 -32.98 15.92
C ALA A 201 -46.85 -33.91 16.88
N LYS A 202 -46.04 -33.31 17.76
CA LYS A 202 -45.48 -33.90 18.98
C LYS A 202 -44.91 -35.32 18.79
N GLY A 203 -43.99 -35.49 17.83
CA GLY A 203 -43.16 -36.69 17.70
C GLY A 203 -43.89 -37.96 17.25
N LYS A 204 -45.14 -37.87 16.80
CA LYS A 204 -45.84 -38.97 16.14
C LYS A 204 -45.57 -38.94 14.64
N SER A 205 -45.40 -40.11 14.06
CA SER A 205 -45.35 -40.27 12.60
C SER A 205 -46.71 -39.99 11.98
N ASP A 206 -46.73 -39.56 10.72
CA ASP A 206 -47.98 -39.36 9.95
C ASP A 206 -48.87 -40.61 9.93
N ALA A 207 -48.27 -41.80 9.94
CA ALA A 207 -49.00 -43.07 10.01
C ALA A 207 -49.75 -43.25 11.35
N GLU A 208 -49.19 -42.78 12.46
CA GLU A 208 -49.86 -42.81 13.77
C GLU A 208 -50.98 -41.78 13.86
N ILE A 209 -50.82 -40.62 13.21
CA ILE A 209 -51.84 -39.58 13.13
C ILE A 209 -53.00 -40.03 12.24
N ASP A 210 -52.73 -40.62 11.07
CA ASP A 210 -53.75 -41.18 10.17
C ASP A 210 -54.53 -42.31 10.86
N LYS A 211 -53.84 -43.25 11.53
CA LYS A 211 -54.51 -44.32 12.28
C LYS A 211 -55.43 -43.75 13.38
N ALA A 212 -54.95 -42.76 14.13
CA ALA A 212 -55.75 -42.11 15.16
C ALA A 212 -56.95 -41.35 14.57
N ALA A 213 -56.79 -40.70 13.42
CA ALA A 213 -57.88 -40.04 12.70
C ALA A 213 -58.93 -41.06 12.23
N GLN A 214 -58.51 -42.20 11.66
CA GLN A 214 -59.43 -43.26 11.23
C GLN A 214 -60.19 -43.88 12.41
N ASP A 215 -59.54 -44.08 13.55
CA ASP A 215 -60.20 -44.59 14.76
C ASP A 215 -61.18 -43.54 15.33
N TYR A 216 -60.83 -42.26 15.30
CA TYR A 216 -61.71 -41.16 15.68
C TYR A 216 -62.94 -41.07 14.77
N MET A 217 -62.77 -41.24 13.44
CA MET A 217 -63.90 -41.31 12.50
C MET A 217 -64.85 -42.46 12.85
N ARG A 218 -64.33 -43.63 13.21
CA ARG A 218 -65.18 -44.80 13.56
C ARG A 218 -65.96 -44.56 14.85
N GLN A 219 -65.35 -43.92 15.83
CA GLN A 219 -65.97 -43.67 17.15
C GLN A 219 -66.96 -42.51 17.11
N HIS A 220 -66.64 -41.45 16.39
CA HIS A 220 -67.42 -40.20 16.39
C HIS A 220 -68.28 -40.00 15.13
N LYS A 221 -68.16 -40.88 14.13
CA LYS A 221 -68.88 -40.80 12.84
C LYS A 221 -68.72 -39.46 12.11
N VAL A 222 -67.53 -38.86 12.23
CA VAL A 222 -67.16 -37.61 11.57
C VAL A 222 -66.35 -37.87 10.29
N ASN A 223 -66.20 -36.85 9.45
CA ASN A 223 -65.35 -36.93 8.26
C ASN A 223 -63.85 -36.90 8.63
N TYR A 224 -62.98 -37.30 7.68
CA TYR A 224 -61.54 -37.43 7.93
C TYR A 224 -60.89 -36.09 8.32
N SER A 225 -61.30 -34.98 7.71
CA SER A 225 -60.78 -33.65 8.04
C SER A 225 -61.09 -33.24 9.48
N GLU A 226 -62.32 -33.45 9.95
CA GLU A 226 -62.72 -33.15 11.34
C GLU A 226 -62.00 -34.06 12.33
N ALA A 227 -61.87 -35.35 12.01
CA ALA A 227 -61.10 -36.30 12.81
C ALA A 227 -59.62 -35.91 12.91
N LEU A 228 -59.00 -35.52 11.79
CA LEU A 228 -57.60 -35.10 11.75
C LEU A 228 -57.39 -33.83 12.59
N THR A 229 -58.28 -32.84 12.49
CA THR A 229 -58.21 -31.62 13.31
C THR A 229 -58.38 -31.93 14.80
N ALA A 230 -59.34 -32.79 15.18
CA ALA A 230 -59.54 -33.17 16.58
C ALA A 230 -58.32 -33.91 17.15
N VAL A 231 -57.78 -34.86 16.40
CA VAL A 231 -56.61 -35.66 16.78
C VAL A 231 -55.36 -34.78 16.89
N THR A 232 -55.10 -33.92 15.91
CA THR A 232 -53.93 -33.01 15.94
C THR A 232 -54.03 -31.97 17.05
N THR A 233 -55.22 -31.40 17.29
CA THR A 233 -55.46 -30.45 18.40
C THR A 233 -55.30 -31.09 19.77
N SER A 234 -55.68 -32.37 19.92
CA SER A 234 -55.50 -33.11 21.17
C SER A 234 -54.02 -33.34 21.53
N PHE A 235 -53.12 -33.30 20.56
CA PHE A 235 -51.69 -33.43 20.79
C PHE A 235 -50.97 -32.10 20.95
N THR A 236 -51.56 -30.98 20.51
CA THR A 236 -50.94 -29.64 20.62
C THR A 236 -51.35 -28.87 21.86
N SER A 237 -52.39 -29.32 22.60
CA SER A 237 -52.64 -28.90 23.99
C SER A 237 -51.71 -29.62 24.99
#